data_AF-A0A7W0FL43-F1
#
_entry.id   AF-A0A7W0FL43-F1
#
_cell.length_a   1.000
_cell.length_b   1.000
_cell.length_c   1.000
_cell.angle_alpha   90.00
_cell.angle_beta   90.00
_cell.angle_gamma   90.00
#
_symmetry.space_group_name_H-M   'P 1'
#
loop_
_entity.id
_entity.type
_entity.pdbx_description
1 polymer ?
#
loop_
_entity_poly.entity_id
_entity_poly.type
_entity_poly.pdbx_seq_one_letter_code
_entity_poly.pdbx_strand_id
1 'polypeptide(L)'
;MLIGLAENPTCTECGLCREVCPVFQIQSQEEYSPRGRAMLHSAGLQTLVFYQCTLCRTCRVVCPIGHDPNGEILRSGLIEAGIETPANQTMIINIRLYGNPFGPLADGELPKVLTCC
;
A
#
# COMPACT_ATOMS: atom_id res chain seq x y z
N MET A 1 12.33 3.90 -11.23
CA MET A 1 11.62 4.04 -9.94
C MET A 1 11.08 5.46 -9.84
N LEU A 2 9.82 5.67 -10.23
CA LEU A 2 9.17 6.99 -10.23
C LEU A 2 8.45 7.19 -8.89
N ILE A 3 9.21 7.43 -7.83
CA ILE A 3 8.68 7.70 -6.47
C ILE A 3 8.37 9.18 -6.21
N GLY A 4 8.80 10.08 -7.10
CA GLY A 4 8.48 11.51 -7.00
C GLY A 4 7.66 11.96 -8.20
N LEU A 5 6.41 12.36 -7.95
CA LEU A 5 5.78 13.35 -8.80
C LEU A 5 6.32 14.72 -8.35
N ALA A 6 6.83 15.53 -9.29
CA ALA A 6 7.27 16.90 -8.98
C ALA A 6 6.09 17.75 -8.45
N GLU A 7 4.88 17.44 -8.92
CA GLU A 7 3.62 18.02 -8.47
C GLU A 7 2.60 16.90 -8.29
N ASN A 8 1.91 16.86 -7.14
CA ASN A 8 0.80 15.95 -6.90
C ASN A 8 -0.46 16.77 -6.58
N PRO A 9 -1.29 17.09 -7.57
CA PRO A 9 -2.46 17.95 -7.37
C PRO A 9 -3.49 17.29 -6.44
N THR A 10 -4.22 18.11 -5.69
CA THR A 10 -5.22 17.63 -4.72
C THR A 10 -6.33 16.83 -5.41
N CYS A 11 -6.67 15.67 -4.85
CA CYS A 11 -7.76 14.82 -5.32
C CYS A 11 -9.09 15.60 -5.38
N THR A 12 -9.82 15.48 -6.49
CA THR A 12 -11.15 16.08 -6.67
C THR A 12 -12.30 15.10 -6.37
N GLU A 13 -11.97 13.93 -5.81
CA GLU A 13 -12.92 12.89 -5.40
C GLU A 13 -13.85 12.33 -6.50
N CYS A 14 -13.47 12.49 -7.78
CA CYS A 14 -14.29 12.07 -8.93
C CYS A 14 -14.57 10.56 -9.04
N GLY A 15 -13.73 9.71 -8.41
CA GLY A 15 -13.95 8.27 -8.33
C GLY A 15 -13.47 7.42 -9.52
N LEU A 16 -12.89 7.99 -10.59
CA LEU A 16 -12.41 7.20 -11.74
C LEU A 16 -11.36 6.14 -11.35
N CYS A 17 -10.52 6.45 -10.37
CA CYS A 17 -9.53 5.52 -9.83
C CYS A 17 -10.14 4.31 -9.10
N ARG A 18 -11.37 4.43 -8.61
CA ARG A 18 -12.10 3.36 -7.90
C ARG A 18 -12.38 2.18 -8.83
N GLU A 19 -12.84 2.47 -10.04
CA GLU A 19 -13.26 1.47 -11.03
C GLU A 19 -12.12 0.57 -11.51
N VAL A 20 -10.88 1.08 -11.47
CA VAL A 20 -9.67 0.35 -11.91
C VAL A 20 -8.87 -0.27 -10.77
N CYS A 21 -9.32 -0.12 -9.52
CA CYS A 21 -8.59 -0.63 -8.38
C CYS A 21 -8.97 -2.10 -8.10
N PRO A 22 -8.03 -3.06 -8.24
CA PRO A 22 -8.36 -4.48 -8.04
C PRO A 22 -8.76 -4.78 -6.59
N VAL A 23 -8.20 -4.05 -5.62
CA VAL A 23 -8.54 -4.20 -4.21
C VAL A 23 -9.98 -3.77 -3.95
N PHE A 24 -10.40 -2.63 -4.51
CA PHE A 24 -11.77 -2.14 -4.37
C PHE A 24 -12.77 -3.07 -5.05
N GLN A 25 -12.44 -3.60 -6.23
CA GLN A 25 -13.32 -4.55 -6.94
C GLN A 25 -13.67 -5.79 -6.11
N ILE A 26 -12.78 -6.20 -5.19
CA ILE A 26 -13.02 -7.33 -4.29
C ILE A 26 -13.69 -6.84 -2.99
N GLN A 27 -13.11 -5.84 -2.33
CA GLN A 27 -13.53 -5.42 -0.99
C GLN A 27 -14.84 -4.62 -0.98
N SER A 28 -15.13 -3.88 -2.07
CA SER A 28 -16.33 -3.05 -2.26
C SER A 28 -16.61 -2.02 -1.16
N GLN A 29 -15.61 -1.66 -0.34
CA GLN A 29 -15.70 -0.59 0.66
C GLN A 29 -14.79 0.57 0.26
N GLU A 30 -15.30 1.80 0.37
CA GLU A 30 -14.65 2.98 -0.19
C GLU A 30 -13.24 3.21 0.37
N GLU A 31 -13.00 2.89 1.64
CA GLU A 31 -11.68 3.02 2.30
C GLU A 31 -10.56 2.26 1.58
N TYR A 32 -10.87 1.14 0.91
CA TYR A 32 -9.89 0.38 0.12
C TYR A 32 -9.72 0.91 -1.30
N SER A 33 -10.56 1.85 -1.74
CA SER A 33 -10.41 2.50 -3.03
C SER A 33 -9.24 3.49 -3.02
N PRO A 34 -8.64 3.83 -4.18
CA PRO A 34 -7.61 4.86 -4.25
C PRO A 34 -8.15 6.25 -3.89
N ARG A 35 -9.43 6.52 -4.19
CA ARG A 35 -10.11 7.76 -3.78
C ARG A 35 -10.27 7.79 -2.26
N GLY A 36 -10.78 6.71 -1.66
CA GLY A 36 -10.93 6.62 -0.22
C GLY A 36 -9.61 6.79 0.51
N ARG A 37 -8.52 6.20 0.01
CA ARG A 37 -7.17 6.47 0.55
C ARG A 37 -6.78 7.95 0.50
N ALA A 38 -7.05 8.64 -0.61
CA ALA A 38 -6.79 10.08 -0.71
C ALA A 38 -7.64 10.92 0.26
N MET A 39 -8.90 10.52 0.49
CA MET A 39 -9.80 11.16 1.47
C MET A 39 -9.32 10.92 2.91
N LEU A 40 -8.98 9.67 3.26
CA LEU A 40 -8.45 9.29 4.57
C LEU A 40 -7.14 10.01 4.88
N HIS A 41 -6.25 10.13 3.88
CA HIS A 41 -5.01 10.87 4.02
C HIS A 41 -5.27 12.37 4.23
N SER A 42 -6.13 12.98 3.43
CA SER A 42 -6.52 14.39 3.58
C SER A 42 -7.16 14.67 4.95
N ALA A 43 -7.86 13.69 5.52
CA ALA A 43 -8.42 13.76 6.86
C ALA A 43 -7.40 13.50 7.99
N GLY A 44 -6.13 13.24 7.66
CA GLY A 44 -5.06 12.99 8.64
C GLY A 44 -5.15 11.64 9.35
N LEU A 45 -5.90 10.68 8.80
CA LEU A 45 -6.09 9.37 9.44
C LEU A 45 -4.90 8.45 9.18
N GLN A 46 -4.41 7.84 10.26
CA GLN A 46 -3.40 6.79 10.22
C GLN A 46 -4.10 5.44 10.36
N THR A 47 -4.12 4.65 9.29
CA THR A 47 -4.89 3.39 9.23
C THR A 47 -4.14 2.28 8.51
N LEU A 48 -4.26 1.05 9.01
CA LEU A 48 -3.70 -0.14 8.38
C LEU A 48 -4.29 -0.42 6.99
N VAL A 49 -5.43 0.20 6.63
CA VAL A 49 -6.01 0.12 5.27
C VAL A 49 -5.02 0.54 4.19
N PHE A 50 -4.05 1.43 4.48
CA PHE A 50 -3.02 1.82 3.52
C PHE A 50 -2.10 0.65 3.10
N TYR A 51 -1.96 -0.39 3.94
CA TYR A 51 -1.27 -1.62 3.58
C TYR A 51 -2.05 -2.51 2.60
N GLN A 52 -3.34 -2.27 2.36
CA GLN A 52 -4.08 -3.04 1.35
C GLN A 52 -3.82 -2.55 -0.08
N CYS A 53 -3.21 -1.37 -0.27
CA CYS A 53 -2.85 -0.89 -1.59
C CYS A 53 -1.77 -1.78 -2.22
N THR A 54 -2.03 -2.42 -3.35
CA THR A 54 -1.03 -3.27 -4.04
C THR A 54 0.10 -2.50 -4.73
N LEU A 55 0.12 -1.17 -4.63
CA LEU A 55 1.10 -0.28 -5.28
C LEU A 55 1.19 -0.45 -6.82
N CYS A 56 0.14 -0.98 -7.45
CA CYS A 56 0.08 -1.22 -8.90
C CYS A 56 -0.01 0.07 -9.74
N ARG A 57 -0.37 1.20 -9.13
CA ARG A 57 -0.46 2.55 -9.74
C ARG A 57 -1.47 2.71 -10.88
N THR A 58 -2.38 1.76 -11.13
CA THR A 58 -3.44 1.93 -12.14
C THR A 58 -4.29 3.19 -11.88
N CYS A 59 -4.50 3.53 -10.61
CA CYS A 59 -5.19 4.76 -10.21
C CYS A 59 -4.55 6.04 -10.74
N ARG A 60 -3.21 6.09 -10.83
CA ARG A 60 -2.46 7.24 -11.35
C ARG A 60 -2.61 7.34 -12.86
N VAL A 61 -2.58 6.19 -13.56
CA VAL A 61 -2.72 6.14 -15.02
C VAL A 61 -4.05 6.73 -15.48
N VAL A 62 -5.13 6.45 -14.75
CA VAL A 62 -6.48 6.93 -15.11
C VAL A 62 -6.85 8.27 -14.49
N CYS A 63 -6.03 8.85 -13.61
CA CYS A 63 -6.42 10.07 -12.92
C CYS A 63 -6.44 11.26 -13.89
N PRO A 64 -7.57 11.97 -14.07
CA PRO A 64 -7.68 13.04 -15.06
C PRO A 64 -6.87 14.28 -14.67
N ILE A 65 -6.55 14.44 -13.39
CA ILE A 65 -5.71 15.53 -12.87
C ILE A 65 -4.29 15.06 -12.56
N GLY A 66 -3.95 13.78 -12.76
CA GLY A 66 -2.62 13.25 -12.44
C GLY A 66 -2.32 13.07 -10.94
N HIS A 67 -3.35 12.99 -10.09
CA HIS A 67 -3.19 12.71 -8.65
C HIS A 67 -2.72 11.26 -8.39
N ASP A 68 -1.76 11.12 -7.47
CA ASP A 68 -1.33 9.84 -6.88
C ASP A 68 -1.73 9.79 -5.40
N PRO A 69 -2.47 8.77 -4.94
CA PRO A 69 -2.79 8.57 -3.52
C PRO A 69 -1.58 8.27 -2.62
N ASN A 70 -0.35 8.32 -3.14
CA ASN A 70 0.90 8.32 -2.37
C ASN A 70 1.07 7.05 -1.51
N GLY A 71 0.72 5.88 -2.06
CA GLY A 71 0.69 4.61 -1.31
C GLY A 71 1.97 4.30 -0.53
N GLU A 72 3.15 4.51 -1.13
CA GLU A 72 4.44 4.32 -0.45
C GLU A 72 4.67 5.32 0.68
N ILE A 73 4.41 6.62 0.45
CA ILE A 73 4.59 7.68 1.45
C ILE A 73 3.66 7.45 2.65
N LEU A 74 2.41 7.06 2.39
CA LEU A 74 1.47 6.72 3.44
C LEU A 74 1.98 5.57 4.30
N ARG A 75 2.47 4.50 3.68
CA ARG A 75 3.05 3.35 4.40
C ARG A 75 4.30 3.74 5.18
N SER A 76 5.18 4.58 4.62
CA SER A 76 6.36 5.11 5.33
C SER A 76 5.97 5.92 6.57
N GLY A 77 4.97 6.80 6.45
CA GLY A 77 4.46 7.58 7.59
C GLY A 77 3.84 6.71 8.70
N LEU A 78 3.21 5.58 8.35
CA LEU A 78 2.72 4.63 9.35
C LEU A 78 3.87 3.96 10.11
N ILE A 79 4.95 3.57 9.42
CA ILE A 79 6.14 2.99 10.06
C ILE A 79 6.78 3.98 11.03
N GLU A 80 6.92 5.26 10.63
CA GLU A 80 7.43 6.32 11.50
C GLU A 80 6.57 6.52 12.75
N ALA A 81 5.25 6.28 12.63
CA ALA A 81 4.31 6.31 13.75
C ALA A 81 4.24 4.99 14.55
N GLY A 82 5.03 3.96 14.21
CA GLY A 82 5.01 2.65 14.86
C GLY A 82 3.77 1.80 14.55
N ILE A 83 3.05 2.11 13.47
CA ILE A 83 1.84 1.41 13.04
C ILE A 83 2.19 0.45 11.92
N GLU A 84 2.34 -0.83 12.25
CA GLU A 84 2.72 -1.88 11.30
C GLU A 84 1.83 -3.12 11.46
N THR A 85 1.77 -3.97 10.43
CA THR A 85 1.11 -5.28 10.53
C THR A 85 2.06 -6.29 11.18
N PRO A 86 1.55 -7.30 11.91
CA PRO A 86 2.39 -8.39 12.42
C PRO A 86 3.15 -9.15 11.33
N ALA A 87 2.54 -9.27 10.13
CA ALA A 87 3.18 -9.88 8.97
C ALA A 87 4.40 -9.08 8.49
N ASN A 88 4.31 -7.75 8.43
CA ASN A 88 5.42 -6.87 8.04
C ASN A 88 6.56 -6.93 9.06
N GLN A 89 6.23 -6.90 10.36
CA GLN A 89 7.23 -7.06 11.42
C GLN A 89 7.97 -8.39 11.30
N THR A 90 7.24 -9.49 11.08
CA THR A 90 7.82 -10.83 10.91
C THR A 90 8.69 -10.90 9.66
N MET A 91 8.24 -10.34 8.54
CA MET A 91 9.00 -10.26 7.29
C MET A 91 10.34 -9.55 7.52
N ILE A 92 10.33 -8.38 8.16
CA ILE A 92 11.53 -7.57 8.42
C ILE A 92 12.50 -8.33 9.34
N ILE A 93 11.99 -8.98 10.39
CA ILE A 93 12.80 -9.82 11.29
C ILE A 93 13.47 -10.96 10.49
N ASN A 94 12.71 -11.66 9.65
CA ASN A 94 13.23 -12.75 8.84
C ASN A 94 14.32 -12.29 7.87
N ILE A 95 14.12 -11.16 7.19
CA ILE A 95 15.12 -10.59 6.27
C ILE A 95 16.42 -10.30 7.04
N ARG A 96 16.32 -9.71 8.24
CA ARG A 96 17.49 -9.34 9.06
C ARG A 96 18.24 -10.56 9.60
N LEU A 97 17.54 -11.63 9.96
CA LEU A 97 18.13 -12.82 10.58
C LEU A 97 18.60 -13.86 9.56
N TYR A 98 17.88 -14.03 8.45
CA TYR A 98 18.06 -15.14 7.51
C TYR A 98 18.30 -14.68 6.06
N GLY A 99 18.31 -13.38 5.78
CA GLY A 99 18.52 -12.84 4.45
C GLY A 99 17.34 -13.01 3.49
N ASN A 100 16.18 -13.47 3.97
CA ASN A 100 14.98 -13.70 3.17
C ASN A 100 13.70 -13.44 4.00
N PRO A 101 12.54 -13.16 3.39
CA PRO A 101 11.32 -12.81 4.13
C PRO A 101 10.63 -14.01 4.80
N PHE A 102 10.93 -15.22 4.38
CA PHE A 102 10.18 -16.43 4.74
C PHE A 102 10.69 -17.10 6.02
N GLY A 103 11.88 -16.72 6.50
CA GLY A 103 12.50 -17.30 7.69
C GLY A 103 13.57 -18.34 7.35
N PRO A 104 13.88 -19.27 8.26
CA PRO A 104 14.81 -20.36 7.97
C PRO A 104 14.17 -21.33 6.96
N LEU A 105 14.90 -21.61 5.87
CA LEU A 105 14.50 -22.55 4.83
C LEU A 105 15.68 -23.45 4.46
N ALA A 106 15.42 -24.75 4.27
CA ALA A 106 16.36 -25.65 3.63
C ALA A 106 16.35 -25.49 2.10
N ASP A 107 17.42 -25.94 1.42
CA ASP A 107 17.49 -25.89 -0.03
C ASP A 107 16.33 -26.66 -0.68
N GLY A 108 15.55 -25.97 -1.51
CA GLY A 108 14.37 -26.52 -2.18
C GLY A 108 13.10 -26.61 -1.32
N GLU A 109 13.15 -26.17 -0.05
CA GLU A 109 11.95 -26.11 0.79
C GLU A 109 11.03 -24.96 0.37
N LEU A 110 9.73 -25.25 0.27
CA LEU A 110 8.72 -24.23 0.05
C LEU A 110 8.26 -23.61 1.37
N PRO A 111 8.17 -22.27 1.46
CA PRO A 111 7.76 -21.60 2.68
C PRO A 111 6.30 -21.92 3.02
N LYS A 112 6.06 -22.32 4.27
CA LYS A 112 4.72 -22.68 4.77
C LYS A 112 3.87 -21.44 5.12
N VAL A 113 4.53 -20.34 5.44
CA VAL A 113 3.89 -19.07 5.78
C VAL A 113 4.48 -17.99 4.87
N LEU A 114 3.60 -17.24 4.22
CA LEU A 114 3.97 -16.09 3.42
C LEU A 114 3.74 -14.83 4.25
N THR A 115 4.83 -14.15 4.58
CA THR A 115 4.86 -12.83 5.21
C THR A 115 4.94 -11.79 4.10
N CYS A 116 3.80 -11.56 3.42
CA CYS A 116 3.71 -10.55 2.37
C CYS A 116 3.22 -9.20 2.92
N CYS A 117 3.63 -8.13 2.25
CA CYS A 117 3.40 -6.72 2.55
C CYS A 117 1.94 -6.27 2.59
#